data_AF-A0A317HWP0-F1
#
_entry.id   AF-A0A317HWP0-F1
#
_cell.length_a   1.000
_cell.length_b   1.000
_cell.length_c   1.000
_cell.angle_alpha   90.00
_cell.angle_beta   90.00
_cell.angle_gamma   90.00
#
_symmetry.space_group_name_H-M   'P 1'
#
loop_
_entity.id
_entity.type
_entity.pdbx_description
1 polymer ?
#
loop_
_entity_poly.entity_id
_entity_poly.type
_entity_poly.pdbx_seq_one_letter_code
_entity_poly.pdbx_strand_id
1 'polypeptide(L)' 'MTNLRSHIDPDRSTAPAPTQFKTAQNDHPVRCSVCGETFFVTDQIYQFAKEGIEAGLDNPFQCPACEEESDEYSYDG' A
#
# COMPACT_ATOMS: atom_id res chain seq x y z
N MET A 1 9.09 38.92 7.22
CA MET A 1 8.28 37.85 7.86
C MET A 1 7.26 37.43 6.82
N THR A 2 7.62 36.47 5.97
CA THR A 2 6.76 36.02 4.86
C THR A 2 6.38 34.57 5.14
N ASN A 3 5.07 34.35 5.19
CA ASN A 3 4.44 33.15 5.70
C ASN A 3 4.71 31.92 4.82
N LEU A 4 4.98 30.82 5.53
CA LEU A 4 4.69 29.40 5.29
C LEU A 4 3.89 28.99 4.04
N ARG A 5 4.36 27.84 3.51
CA ARG A 5 3.58 26.69 2.98
C ARG A 5 2.94 26.88 1.61
N SER A 6 3.78 26.73 0.60
CA SER A 6 3.35 26.47 -0.77
C SER A 6 3.43 24.95 -1.05
N HIS A 7 2.25 24.38 -1.29
CA HIS A 7 1.98 23.14 -2.02
C HIS A 7 2.49 21.85 -1.37
N ILE A 8 1.76 21.39 -0.34
CA ILE A 8 1.54 19.95 -0.20
C ILE A 8 0.44 19.65 -1.20
N ASP A 9 0.80 19.07 -2.34
CA ASP A 9 -0.15 18.57 -3.32
C ASP A 9 -1.14 17.61 -2.61
N PRO A 10 -2.43 17.95 -2.47
CA PRO A 10 -3.41 16.99 -1.97
C PRO A 10 -3.84 16.01 -3.07
N ASP A 11 -3.13 15.96 -4.20
CA ASP A 11 -3.24 14.87 -5.16
C ASP A 11 -2.18 13.79 -4.85
N ARG A 12 -2.12 13.39 -3.57
CA ARG A 12 -1.67 12.03 -3.26
C ARG A 12 -2.79 11.14 -3.76
N SER A 13 -2.77 10.87 -5.06
CA SER A 13 -3.60 9.87 -5.75
C SER A 13 -3.79 8.70 -4.81
N THR A 14 -4.94 8.67 -4.14
CA THR A 14 -5.27 7.65 -3.15
C THR A 14 -5.61 6.45 -3.99
N ALA A 15 -4.57 5.70 -4.37
CA ALA A 15 -4.75 4.39 -4.95
C ALA A 15 -5.73 3.65 -4.02
N PRO A 16 -6.80 3.05 -4.56
CA PRO A 16 -7.78 2.39 -3.73
C PRO A 16 -7.08 1.34 -2.90
N ALA A 17 -7.32 1.40 -1.59
CA ALA A 17 -6.68 0.50 -0.65
C ALA A 17 -7.04 -0.95 -0.97
N PRO A 18 -6.12 -1.90 -0.77
CA PRO A 18 -6.40 -3.30 -1.01
C PRO A 18 -7.45 -3.81 -0.01
N THR A 19 -8.36 -4.65 -0.48
CA THR A 19 -9.52 -5.12 0.30
C THR A 19 -9.54 -6.64 0.36
N GLN A 20 -9.99 -7.24 1.47
CA GLN A 20 -10.13 -8.71 1.54
C GLN A 20 -11.21 -9.26 0.60
N PHE A 21 -12.10 -8.39 0.10
CA PHE A 21 -13.16 -8.74 -0.83
C PHE A 21 -12.85 -8.19 -2.22
N LYS A 22 -13.26 -8.95 -3.25
CA LYS A 22 -13.15 -8.53 -4.64
C LYS A 22 -14.10 -7.36 -4.92
N THR A 23 -13.58 -6.26 -5.46
CA THR A 23 -14.37 -5.10 -5.88
C THR A 23 -14.13 -4.79 -7.36
N ALA A 24 -14.81 -3.77 -7.90
CA ALA A 24 -14.62 -3.35 -9.29
C ALA A 24 -13.23 -2.74 -9.55
N GLN A 25 -12.55 -2.23 -8.52
CA GLN A 25 -11.19 -1.71 -8.60
C GLN A 25 -10.16 -2.74 -8.12
N ASN A 26 -10.48 -3.49 -7.07
CA ASN A 26 -9.63 -4.53 -6.52
C ASN A 26 -10.10 -5.89 -7.01
N ASP A 27 -9.64 -6.31 -8.19
CA ASP A 27 -10.04 -7.58 -8.78
C ASP A 27 -8.94 -8.65 -8.76
N HIS A 28 -7.69 -8.25 -8.48
CA HIS A 28 -6.51 -9.10 -8.51
C HIS A 28 -6.14 -9.63 -7.12
N PRO A 29 -6.10 -10.95 -6.89
CA PRO A 29 -5.71 -11.50 -5.60
C PRO A 29 -4.19 -11.50 -5.41
N VAL A 30 -3.72 -10.97 -4.28
CA VAL A 30 -2.33 -10.95 -3.82
C VAL A 30 -2.28 -11.37 -2.35
N ARG A 31 -1.23 -12.09 -1.95
CA ARG A 31 -1.03 -12.46 -0.54
C ARG A 31 -0.14 -11.45 0.14
N CYS A 32 -0.48 -11.06 1.37
CA CYS A 32 0.41 -10.28 2.20
C CYS A 32 1.64 -11.11 2.58
N SER A 33 2.84 -10.55 2.44
CA SER A 33 4.09 -11.23 2.87
C SER A 33 4.24 -11.33 4.39
N VAL A 34 3.54 -10.47 5.15
CA VAL A 34 3.61 -10.43 6.62
C VAL A 34 2.61 -11.37 7.27
N CYS A 35 1.31 -11.19 7.03
CA CYS A 35 0.27 -12.01 7.66
C CYS A 35 -0.15 -13.23 6.81
N GLY A 36 0.23 -13.30 5.54
CA GLY A 36 -0.13 -14.41 4.65
C GLY A 36 -1.58 -14.42 4.16
N GLU A 37 -2.40 -13.45 4.56
CA GLU A 37 -3.78 -13.33 4.11
C GLU A 37 -3.89 -12.89 2.64
N THR A 38 -4.98 -13.30 1.99
CA THR A 38 -5.26 -12.94 0.60
C THR A 38 -6.08 -11.66 0.56
N PHE A 39 -5.57 -10.66 -0.12
CA PHE A 39 -6.23 -9.39 -0.39
C PHE A 39 -6.40 -9.21 -1.88
N PHE A 40 -7.45 -8.50 -2.27
CA PHE A 40 -7.64 -8.05 -3.63
C PHE A 40 -7.07 -6.64 -3.77
N VAL A 41 -6.31 -6.43 -4.83
CA VAL A 41 -5.59 -5.20 -5.14
C VAL A 41 -5.94 -4.74 -6.55
N THR A 42 -5.61 -3.50 -6.88
CA THR A 42 -5.72 -2.98 -8.25
C THR A 42 -4.63 -3.52 -9.16
N ASP A 43 -4.86 -3.43 -10.47
CA ASP A 43 -3.86 -3.70 -11.50
C ASP A 43 -2.51 -2.97 -11.25
N GLN A 44 -2.54 -1.73 -10.73
CA GLN A 44 -1.31 -0.98 -10.41
C GLN A 44 -0.48 -1.63 -9.29
N ILE A 45 -1.13 -2.02 -8.19
CA ILE A 45 -0.46 -2.69 -7.06
C ILE A 45 -0.03 -4.10 -7.46
N TYR A 46 -0.85 -4.78 -8.25
CA TYR A 46 -0.54 -6.11 -8.77
C TYR A 46 0.72 -6.08 -9.63
N GLN A 47 0.84 -5.12 -10.54
CA GLN A 47 2.05 -4.91 -11.35
C GLN A 47 3.25 -4.62 -10.46
N PHE A 48 3.15 -3.71 -9.49
CA PHE A 48 4.24 -3.41 -8.57
C PHE A 48 4.72 -4.66 -7.81
N ALA A 49 3.80 -5.45 -7.27
CA ALA A 49 4.13 -6.70 -6.58
C ALA A 49 4.81 -7.70 -7.52
N LYS A 50 4.30 -7.83 -8.74
CA LYS A 50 4.85 -8.71 -9.78
C LYS A 50 6.25 -8.28 -10.20
N GLU A 51 6.47 -6.98 -10.44
CA GLU A 51 7.77 -6.41 -10.81
C GLU A 51 8.81 -6.66 -9.72
N GLY A 52 8.44 -6.54 -8.43
CA GLY A 52 9.32 -6.86 -7.31
C GLY A 52 9.75 -8.33 -7.31
N ILE A 53 8.81 -9.24 -7.54
CA ILE A 53 9.09 -10.68 -7.66
C ILE A 53 9.97 -10.97 -8.88
N GLU A 54 9.70 -10.33 -10.02
CA GLU A 54 10.50 -10.47 -11.24
C GLU A 54 11.92 -9.91 -11.07
N ALA A 55 12.10 -8.88 -10.25
CA ALA A 55 13.40 -8.34 -9.84
C ALA A 55 14.16 -9.24 -8.86
N GLY A 56 13.56 -10.35 -8.41
CA GLY A 56 14.15 -11.30 -7.47
C GLY A 56 14.02 -10.90 -6.00
N LEU A 57 13.17 -9.92 -5.68
CA LEU A 57 12.79 -9.62 -4.30
C LEU A 57 11.64 -10.52 -3.86
N ASP A 58 11.53 -10.71 -2.55
CA ASP A 58 10.34 -11.31 -1.97
C ASP A 58 9.14 -10.36 -2.15
N ASN A 59 7.93 -10.90 -2.09
CA ASN A 59 6.71 -10.17 -2.41
C ASN A 59 6.62 -8.84 -1.60
N PRO A 60 6.72 -7.67 -2.25
CA PRO A 60 6.80 -6.39 -1.55
C PRO A 60 5.43 -5.90 -1.07
N PHE A 61 4.36 -6.65 -1.37
CA PHE A 61 3.02 -6.29 -0.96
C PHE A 61 2.77 -6.61 0.52
N GLN A 62 2.51 -5.54 1.29
CA GLN A 62 2.04 -5.59 2.67
C GLN A 62 0.59 -5.10 2.72
N CYS A 63 -0.23 -5.70 3.58
CA CYS A 63 -1.61 -5.25 3.76
C CYS A 63 -1.66 -4.00 4.65
N PRO A 64 -2.71 -3.16 4.51
CA PRO A 64 -2.82 -1.89 5.23
C PRO A 64 -2.83 -2.07 6.75
N ALA A 65 -3.32 -3.20 7.27
CA ALA A 65 -3.25 -3.50 8.70
C ALA A 65 -1.80 -3.62 9.18
N CYS A 66 -0.96 -4.34 8.42
CA CYS A 66 0.46 -4.48 8.74
C CYS A 66 1.25 -3.20 8.44
N GLU A 67 0.82 -2.38 7.48
CA GLU A 67 1.41 -1.05 7.24
C GLU A 67 1.07 -0.06 8.35
N GLU A 68 -0.16 -0.08 8.87
CA GLU A 68 -0.61 0.82 9.94
C GLU A 68 0.08 0.55 11.29
N GLU A 69 0.35 -0.72 11.63
CA GLU A 69 1.15 -1.09 12.82
C GLU A 69 2.56 -0.45 12.83
N SER A 70 3.10 -0.08 11.66
CA SER A 70 4.43 0.53 11.57
C SER A 70 4.45 2.03 11.88
N ASP A 71 3.31 2.73 11.80
CA ASP A 71 3.22 4.18 12.07
C ASP A 71 2.88 4.49 13.54
N GLU A 72 2.29 3.54 14.28
CA GLU A 72 1.86 3.72 15.68
C GLU A 72 3.04 3.91 16.66
N TYR A 73 4.27 3.53 16.29
CA TYR A 73 5.43 3.59 17.18
C TYR A 73 6.24 4.89 17.16
N SER A 74 5.80 5.92 16.43
CA SER A 74 6.53 7.19 16.38
C SER A 74 5.96 8.26 17.34
N TYR A 75 5.88 8.00 18.66
CA TYR A 75 5.98 9.04 19.72
C TYR A 75 6.06 8.44 21.14
N ASP A 76 7.22 8.51 21.79
CA ASP A 76 7.46 9.33 23.01
C ASP A 76 8.94 9.22 23.45
N GLY A 77 9.62 10.37 23.56
CA GLY A 77 11.01 10.51 23.98
C GLY A 77 11.58 11.88 23.66
#